data_AF-A0A8X6GYK8-F1
#
_entry.id   AF-A0A8X6GYK8-F1
#
_cell.length_a   1.000
_cell.length_b   1.000
_cell.length_c   1.000
_cell.angle_alpha   90.00
_cell.angle_beta   90.00
_cell.angle_gamma   90.00
#
_symmetry.space_group_name_H-M   'P 1'
#
loop_
_entity.id
_entity.type
_entity.pdbx_description
1 polymer ?
#
loop_
_entity_poly.entity_id
_entity_poly.type
_entity_poly.pdbx_seq_one_letter_code
_entity_poly.pdbx_strand_id
1 'polypeptide(L)'
;MSLTSLNRQRGTDKSKIVRCSNFLNTFQLSNDENADLINLDNRLSTVKEIREINELKQSYCDLPEQVDLKDALEITIGLEEAQQLEVSLQIILSQFKKENAKDDNQITKNNIKLPDLPLPTFSGKFQEFELFKNQFMNVIGNNSFLNDTQIMLLKKCAEE
;
A
#
# COMPACT_ATOMS: atom_id res chain seq x y z
N MET A 1 3.26 21.40 -26.72
CA MET A 1 4.20 22.25 -25.95
C MET A 1 5.41 22.56 -26.80
N SER A 2 6.13 23.66 -26.56
CA SER A 2 7.42 23.92 -27.24
C SER A 2 8.57 23.20 -26.54
N LEU A 3 9.66 22.90 -27.27
CA LEU A 3 10.87 22.28 -26.69
C LEU A 3 11.40 23.04 -25.48
N THR A 4 11.35 24.38 -25.50
CA THR A 4 11.76 25.22 -24.36
C THR A 4 10.88 25.02 -23.14
N SER A 5 9.56 24.94 -23.31
CA SER A 5 8.63 24.68 -22.20
C SER A 5 8.83 23.29 -21.61
N LEU A 6 9.08 22.29 -22.45
CA LEU A 6 9.37 20.93 -22.04
C LEU A 6 10.69 20.84 -21.26
N ASN A 7 11.77 21.48 -21.74
CA ASN A 7 13.06 21.51 -21.05
C ASN A 7 12.99 22.21 -19.68
N ARG A 8 12.17 23.28 -19.58
CA ARG A 8 11.91 23.96 -18.31
C ARG A 8 11.17 23.05 -17.32
N GLN A 9 10.15 22.32 -17.79
CA GLN A 9 9.43 21.36 -16.98
C GLN A 9 10.35 20.23 -16.50
N ARG A 10 11.13 19.65 -17.42
CA ARG A 10 12.16 18.65 -17.11
C ARG A 10 13.12 19.12 -16.00
N GLY A 11 13.64 20.34 -16.09
CA GLY A 11 14.53 20.90 -15.06
C GLY A 11 13.85 21.06 -13.70
N THR A 12 12.56 21.41 -13.69
CA THR A 12 11.75 21.51 -12.48
C THR A 12 11.59 20.14 -11.82
N ASP A 13 11.24 19.12 -12.61
CA ASP A 13 11.03 17.76 -12.10
C ASP A 13 12.34 17.12 -11.64
N LYS A 14 13.44 17.33 -12.37
CA LYS A 14 14.79 16.94 -11.92
C LYS A 14 15.14 17.53 -10.55
N SER A 15 14.82 18.81 -10.35
CA SER A 15 15.05 19.47 -9.05
C SER A 15 14.19 18.85 -7.94
N LYS A 16 12.95 18.43 -8.22
CA LYS A 16 12.10 17.73 -7.25
C LYS A 16 12.64 16.34 -6.92
N ILE A 17 13.08 15.57 -7.92
CA ILE A 17 13.71 14.25 -7.76
C ILE A 17 14.92 14.35 -6.84
N VAL A 18 15.83 15.29 -7.11
CA VAL A 18 17.02 15.51 -6.28
C VAL A 18 16.65 15.86 -4.84
N ARG A 19 15.63 16.70 -4.61
CA ARG A 19 15.16 17.02 -3.25
C ARG A 19 14.58 15.81 -2.53
N CYS A 20 13.83 14.97 -3.22
CA CYS A 20 13.26 13.74 -2.64
C CYS A 20 14.35 12.71 -2.33
N SER A 21 15.33 12.55 -3.23
CA SER A 21 16.48 11.68 -3.04
C SER A 21 17.32 12.13 -1.84
N ASN A 22 17.67 13.42 -1.77
CA ASN A 22 18.40 13.98 -0.63
C ASN A 22 17.62 13.79 0.67
N PHE A 23 16.31 14.04 0.66
CA PHE A 23 15.45 13.79 1.82
C PHE A 23 15.58 12.34 2.28
N LEU A 24 15.37 11.36 1.40
CA LEU A 24 15.47 9.94 1.74
C LEU A 24 16.86 9.54 2.26
N ASN A 25 17.93 10.05 1.63
CA ASN A 25 19.30 9.74 2.06
C ASN A 25 19.62 10.27 3.47
N THR A 26 18.98 11.36 3.87
CA THR A 26 19.11 11.96 5.21
C THR A 26 17.98 11.58 6.16
N PHE A 27 16.99 10.82 5.69
CA PHE A 27 15.77 10.56 6.44
C PHE A 27 16.08 9.64 7.62
N GLN A 28 15.65 10.07 8.79
CA GLN A 28 15.71 9.32 10.04
C GLN A 28 14.39 9.51 10.74
N LEU A 29 13.89 8.45 11.37
CA LEU A 29 12.69 8.53 12.19
C LEU A 29 12.95 9.49 13.35
N SER A 30 12.09 10.50 13.46
CA SER A 30 12.05 11.42 14.57
C SER A 30 11.17 10.84 15.69
N ASN A 31 11.10 11.53 16.83
CA ASN A 31 10.17 11.17 17.89
C ASN A 31 8.71 11.57 17.59
N ASP A 32 8.46 12.31 16.49
CA ASP A 32 7.12 12.72 16.07
C ASP A 32 6.69 11.91 14.85
N GLU A 33 6.03 10.79 15.13
CA GLU A 33 5.55 9.84 14.13
C GLU A 33 4.59 10.46 13.10
N ASN A 34 3.77 11.43 13.52
CA ASN A 34 2.81 12.07 12.63
C ASN A 34 3.53 13.02 11.66
N ALA A 35 4.51 13.77 12.14
CA ALA A 35 5.33 14.63 11.28
C ALA A 35 6.08 13.80 10.24
N ASP A 36 6.64 12.64 10.61
CA ASP A 36 7.35 11.77 9.68
C ASP A 36 6.42 11.13 8.65
N LEU A 37 5.23 10.69 9.06
CA LEU A 37 4.21 10.15 8.15
C LEU A 37 3.79 11.21 7.11
N ILE A 38 3.49 12.43 7.56
CA ILE A 38 3.10 13.54 6.69
C ILE A 38 4.25 13.88 5.74
N ASN A 39 5.50 13.92 6.22
CA ASN A 39 6.66 14.20 5.38
C ASN A 39 6.85 13.13 4.29
N LEU A 40 6.79 11.85 4.66
CA LEU A 40 6.91 10.74 3.71
C LEU A 40 5.77 10.74 2.69
N ASP A 41 4.52 10.97 3.11
CA ASP A 41 3.36 10.97 2.21
C ASP A 41 3.36 12.16 1.24
N ASN A 42 3.81 13.34 1.71
CA ASN A 42 4.01 14.51 0.86
C ASN A 42 5.09 14.26 -0.22
N ARG A 43 6.19 13.58 0.14
CA ARG A 43 7.24 13.20 -0.83
C ARG A 43 6.74 12.15 -1.81
N LEU A 44 5.98 11.16 -1.35
CA LEU A 44 5.36 10.16 -2.22
C LEU A 44 4.40 10.81 -3.22
N SER A 45 3.59 11.77 -2.76
CA SER A 45 2.68 12.54 -3.63
C SER A 45 3.46 13.33 -4.69
N THR A 46 4.55 14.01 -4.28
CA THR A 46 5.43 14.74 -5.22
C THR A 46 6.01 13.82 -6.29
N VAL A 47 6.47 12.62 -5.93
CA VAL A 47 7.03 11.65 -6.88
C VAL A 47 5.94 11.08 -7.80
N LYS A 48 4.74 10.82 -7.29
CA LYS A 48 3.59 10.36 -8.09
C LYS A 48 3.16 11.41 -9.11
N GLU A 49 3.10 12.69 -8.72
CA GLU A 49 2.82 13.79 -9.65
C GLU A 49 3.82 13.82 -10.81
N ILE A 50 5.12 13.63 -10.54
CA ILE A 50 6.15 13.58 -11.59
C ILE A 50 5.91 12.39 -12.54
N ARG A 51 5.52 11.23 -12.00
CA ARG A 51 5.25 10.02 -12.79
C ARG A 51 3.96 10.10 -13.60
N GLU A 52 2.91 10.73 -13.05
CA GLU A 52 1.64 10.92 -13.75
C GLU A 52 1.81 11.86 -14.96
N ILE A 53 2.81 12.75 -14.94
CA ILE A 53 3.31 13.45 -16.13
C ILE A 53 4.20 12.52 -16.99
N ASN A 54 3.73 11.28 -17.23
CA ASN A 54 4.20 10.44 -18.33
C ASN A 54 3.95 11.14 -19.70
N GLU A 55 3.08 12.16 -19.67
CA GLU A 55 2.82 13.13 -20.74
C GLU A 55 4.06 13.89 -21.21
N LEU A 56 5.09 14.09 -20.36
CA LEU A 56 6.29 14.80 -20.78
C LEU A 56 7.06 13.99 -21.82
N LYS A 57 7.29 12.70 -21.56
CA LYS A 57 7.95 11.79 -22.49
C LYS A 57 7.20 11.71 -23.82
N GLN A 58 5.87 11.56 -23.78
CA GLN A 58 5.04 11.53 -24.98
C GLN A 58 5.13 12.86 -25.76
N SER A 59 5.07 14.00 -25.05
CA SER A 59 5.19 15.33 -25.66
C SER A 59 6.53 15.60 -26.34
N TYR A 60 7.63 14.97 -25.89
CA TYR A 60 8.92 15.00 -26.61
C TYR A 60 8.91 14.10 -27.85
N CYS A 61 8.26 12.94 -27.80
CA CYS A 61 8.11 12.04 -28.95
C CYS A 61 7.26 12.64 -30.07
N ASP A 62 6.30 13.50 -29.73
CA ASP A 62 5.39 14.15 -30.69
C ASP A 62 6.01 15.39 -31.38
N LEU A 63 7.27 15.74 -31.08
CA LEU A 63 7.95 16.88 -31.71
C LEU A 63 8.39 16.55 -33.15
N PRO A 64 8.25 17.48 -34.11
CA PRO A 64 8.48 17.25 -35.54
C PRO A 64 9.96 17.11 -36.00
N GLU A 65 10.87 16.56 -35.17
CA GLU A 65 12.37 16.51 -35.26
C GLU A 65 13.09 17.81 -34.84
N GLN A 66 14.27 17.86 -34.18
CA GLN A 66 15.24 16.90 -33.63
C GLN A 66 15.27 17.07 -32.10
N VAL A 67 14.72 16.12 -31.34
CA VAL A 67 15.07 16.04 -29.91
C VAL A 67 16.46 15.43 -29.87
N ASP A 68 17.43 16.14 -29.29
CA ASP A 68 18.76 15.58 -29.07
C ASP A 68 18.59 14.23 -28.35
N LEU A 69 19.22 13.17 -28.84
CA LEU A 69 19.18 11.86 -28.17
C LEU A 69 19.59 11.98 -26.70
N LYS A 70 20.45 12.95 -26.38
CA LYS A 70 20.82 13.29 -25.01
C LYS A 70 19.63 13.76 -24.17
N ASP A 71 18.77 14.61 -24.72
CA ASP A 71 17.58 15.11 -24.03
C ASP A 71 16.58 13.98 -23.76
N ALA A 72 16.39 13.07 -24.72
CA ALA A 72 15.54 11.89 -24.56
C ALA A 72 16.09 10.89 -23.52
N LEU A 73 17.42 10.71 -23.49
CA LEU A 73 18.09 9.86 -22.51
C LEU A 73 17.98 10.43 -21.09
N GLU A 74 18.17 11.75 -20.91
CA GLU A 74 18.03 12.41 -19.60
C GLU A 74 16.62 12.27 -19.02
N ILE A 75 15.57 12.32 -19.86
CA ILE A 75 14.19 12.11 -19.42
C ILE A 75 13.98 10.67 -18.95
N THR A 76 14.52 9.71 -19.70
CA THR A 76 14.40 8.29 -19.36
C THR A 76 15.08 7.97 -18.03
N ILE A 77 16.28 8.52 -17.81
CA ILE A 77 17.01 8.41 -16.54
C ILE A 77 16.19 9.03 -15.39
N GLY A 78 15.67 10.24 -15.57
CA GLY A 78 14.89 10.91 -14.52
C GLY A 78 13.60 10.14 -14.17
N LEU A 79 12.96 9.48 -15.15
CA LEU A 79 11.78 8.65 -14.90
C LEU A 79 12.14 7.40 -14.08
N GLU A 80 13.26 6.75 -14.41
CA GLU A 80 13.74 5.59 -13.66
C GLU A 80 14.12 5.97 -12.22
N GLU A 81 14.80 7.10 -12.02
CA GLU A 81 15.10 7.65 -10.69
C GLU A 81 13.82 7.92 -9.88
N ALA A 82 12.79 8.50 -10.50
CA ALA A 82 11.50 8.73 -9.85
C ALA A 82 10.80 7.43 -9.45
N GLN A 83 10.83 6.40 -10.32
CA GLN A 83 10.27 5.08 -10.01
C GLN A 83 10.98 4.41 -8.84
N GLN A 84 12.31 4.46 -8.80
CA GLN A 84 13.09 3.93 -7.69
C GLN A 84 12.74 4.63 -6.37
N LEU A 85 12.66 5.97 -6.39
CA LEU A 85 12.25 6.75 -5.22
C LEU A 85 10.84 6.41 -4.74
N GLU A 86 9.89 6.21 -5.66
CA GLU A 86 8.53 5.81 -5.32
C GLU A 86 8.50 4.49 -4.56
N VAL A 87 9.21 3.48 -5.08
CA VAL A 87 9.31 2.16 -4.44
C VAL A 87 9.97 2.29 -3.07
N SER A 88 11.06 3.03 -2.95
CA SER A 88 11.73 3.27 -1.65
C SER A 88 10.80 3.94 -0.64
N LEU A 89 10.07 4.99 -1.03
CA LEU A 89 9.10 5.68 -0.17
C LEU A 89 7.97 4.75 0.27
N GLN A 90 7.43 3.94 -0.64
CA GLN A 90 6.39 2.97 -0.31
C GLN A 90 6.87 1.89 0.66
N ILE A 91 8.11 1.41 0.51
CA ILE A 91 8.72 0.45 1.43
C ILE A 91 8.83 1.06 2.83
N ILE A 92 9.39 2.27 2.95
CA ILE A 92 9.56 2.96 4.23
C ILE A 92 8.20 3.22 4.90
N LEU A 93 7.23 3.74 4.14
CA LEU A 93 5.86 3.96 4.65
C LEU A 93 5.19 2.68 5.13
N SER A 94 5.40 1.56 4.42
CA SER A 94 4.84 0.27 4.79
C SER A 94 5.49 -0.28 6.06
N GLN A 95 6.81 -0.12 6.21
CA GLN A 95 7.54 -0.50 7.41
C GLN A 95 7.06 0.32 8.62
N PHE A 96 6.98 1.63 8.45
CA PHE A 96 6.52 2.57 9.49
C PHE A 96 5.09 2.24 9.95
N LYS A 97 4.14 2.07 9.01
CA LYS A 97 2.77 1.65 9.34
C LYS A 97 2.71 0.29 10.02
N LYS A 98 3.57 -0.66 9.65
CA LYS A 98 3.64 -1.99 10.27
C LYS A 98 4.22 -1.93 11.69
N GLU A 99 5.16 -1.05 11.97
CA GLU A 99 5.71 -0.83 13.32
C GLU A 99 4.68 -0.17 14.23
N ASN A 100 3.99 0.87 13.76
CA ASN A 100 2.93 1.53 14.53
C ASN A 100 1.67 0.65 14.70
N ALA A 101 1.37 -0.22 13.72
CA ALA A 101 0.33 -1.23 13.88
C ALA A 101 0.71 -2.34 14.88
N LYS A 102 1.99 -2.52 15.25
CA LYS A 102 2.34 -3.45 16.34
C LYS A 102 2.00 -2.85 17.71
N ASP A 103 2.05 -1.53 17.86
CA ASP A 103 1.61 -0.86 19.09
C ASP A 103 0.08 -0.72 19.17
N ASP A 104 -0.61 -0.55 18.03
CA ASP A 104 -2.09 -0.59 18.01
C ASP A 104 -2.65 -2.03 18.15
N ASN A 105 -1.79 -3.05 17.98
CA ASN A 105 -2.07 -4.42 18.44
C ASN A 105 -1.76 -4.63 19.95
N GLN A 106 -1.56 -3.55 20.71
CA GLN A 106 -1.94 -3.50 22.12
C GLN A 106 -3.43 -3.19 22.33
N ILE A 107 -4.28 -3.28 21.30
CA ILE A 107 -5.61 -3.87 21.51
C ILE A 107 -5.34 -5.26 22.07
N THR A 108 -5.30 -5.32 23.40
CA THR A 108 -5.36 -6.51 24.23
C THR A 108 -5.12 -7.78 23.41
N LYS A 109 -3.93 -8.35 23.54
CA LYS A 109 -3.81 -9.81 23.65
C LYS A 109 -4.64 -10.26 24.88
N ASN A 110 -5.94 -9.99 24.85
CA ASN A 110 -6.91 -10.95 25.30
C ASN A 110 -6.49 -12.16 24.49
N ASN A 111 -5.75 -13.04 25.16
CA ASN A 111 -5.80 -14.44 24.83
C ASN A 111 -7.30 -14.77 24.91
N ILE A 112 -8.03 -14.48 23.84
CA ILE A 112 -9.36 -14.99 23.59
C ILE A 112 -9.05 -16.46 23.39
N LYS A 113 -8.90 -17.17 24.52
CA LYS A 113 -9.06 -18.60 24.52
C LYS A 113 -10.48 -18.77 23.98
N LEU A 114 -10.56 -19.18 22.72
CA LEU A 114 -11.77 -19.78 22.21
C LEU A 114 -12.20 -20.78 23.29
N PRO A 115 -13.46 -20.74 23.75
CA PRO A 115 -13.97 -21.78 24.63
C PRO A 115 -13.65 -23.12 23.97
N ASP A 116 -13.34 -24.16 24.74
CA ASP A 116 -13.22 -25.52 24.21
C ASP A 116 -14.59 -25.91 23.67
N LEU A 117 -14.77 -25.61 22.39
CA LEU A 117 -15.99 -25.82 21.65
C LEU A 117 -15.77 -27.13 20.92
N PRO A 118 -16.61 -28.16 21.13
CA PRO A 118 -16.53 -29.36 20.33
C PRO A 118 -16.95 -28.98 18.90
N LEU A 119 -15.97 -28.56 18.10
CA LEU A 119 -16.20 -28.29 16.69
C LEU A 119 -16.59 -29.62 16.04
N PRO A 120 -17.71 -29.65 15.30
CA PRO A 120 -18.07 -30.86 14.57
C PRO A 120 -16.95 -31.20 13.60
N THR A 121 -16.59 -32.48 13.54
CA THR A 121 -15.58 -32.98 12.61
C THR A 121 -16.22 -33.21 11.26
N PHE A 122 -15.60 -32.70 10.19
CA PHE A 122 -16.06 -32.88 8.82
C PHE A 122 -15.05 -33.71 8.06
N SER A 123 -15.43 -34.91 7.61
CA SER A 123 -14.52 -35.79 6.87
C SER A 123 -14.40 -35.43 5.37
N GLY A 124 -15.11 -34.39 4.91
CA GLY A 124 -15.17 -34.00 3.50
C GLY A 124 -16.21 -34.77 2.68
N LYS A 125 -16.94 -35.72 3.28
CA LYS A 125 -18.02 -36.45 2.60
C LYS A 125 -19.25 -35.55 2.45
N PHE A 126 -19.76 -35.45 1.22
CA PHE A 126 -20.96 -34.68 0.92
C PHE A 126 -22.19 -35.06 1.77
N GLN A 127 -22.35 -36.35 2.07
CA GLN A 127 -23.44 -36.86 2.91
C GLN A 127 -23.42 -36.31 4.34
N GLU A 128 -22.25 -35.90 4.84
CA GLU A 128 -22.05 -35.36 6.19
C GLU A 128 -22.17 -33.82 6.20
N PHE A 129 -22.22 -33.17 5.03
CA PHE A 129 -22.16 -31.70 4.92
C PHE A 129 -23.35 -31.02 5.60
N GLU A 130 -24.57 -31.51 5.36
CA GLU A 130 -25.78 -30.95 5.94
C GLU A 130 -25.80 -31.09 7.48
N LEU A 131 -25.33 -32.24 7.99
CA LEU A 131 -25.22 -32.49 9.43
C LEU A 131 -24.17 -31.57 10.06
N PHE A 132 -22.99 -31.47 9.44
CA PHE A 132 -21.90 -30.59 9.87
C PHE A 132 -22.34 -29.13 9.90
N LYS A 133 -22.99 -28.64 8.83
CA LYS A 133 -23.47 -27.26 8.71
C LYS A 133 -24.48 -26.92 9.81
N ASN A 134 -25.45 -27.79 10.07
CA ASN A 134 -26.43 -27.59 11.14
C ASN A 134 -25.79 -27.58 12.54
N GLN A 135 -24.81 -28.46 12.79
CA GLN A 135 -24.07 -28.48 14.04
C GLN A 135 -23.22 -27.21 14.21
N PHE A 136 -22.52 -26.78 13.17
CA PHE A 136 -21.70 -25.57 13.16
C PHE A 136 -22.53 -24.30 13.43
N MET A 137 -23.69 -24.17 12.77
CA MET A 137 -24.58 -23.02 12.95
C MET A 137 -25.19 -22.96 14.37
N ASN A 138 -25.55 -24.11 14.95
CA ASN A 138 -26.02 -24.18 16.34
C ASN A 138 -24.93 -23.82 17.35
N VAL A 139 -23.69 -24.23 17.08
CA VAL A 139 -22.53 -23.97 17.92
C VAL A 139 -22.16 -22.49 17.93
N ILE A 140 -22.27 -21.79 16.80
CA ILE A 140 -22.02 -20.34 16.70
C ILE A 140 -23.19 -19.53 17.25
N GLY A 141 -24.43 -19.91 16.92
CA GLY A 141 -25.62 -19.16 17.31
C GLY A 141 -25.92 -19.14 18.81
N ASN A 142 -25.48 -20.16 19.55
CA ASN A 142 -25.67 -20.26 21.00
C ASN A 142 -24.41 -19.83 21.80
N ASN A 143 -23.41 -19.25 21.15
CA ASN A 143 -22.14 -18.93 21.80
C ASN A 143 -22.17 -17.52 22.43
N SER A 144 -22.23 -17.46 23.76
CA SER A 144 -22.22 -16.19 24.52
C SER A 144 -20.89 -15.43 24.48
N PHE A 145 -19.82 -16.03 23.94
CA PHE A 145 -18.49 -15.40 23.79
C PHE A 145 -18.26 -14.77 22.43
N LEU A 146 -19.15 -15.01 21.45
CA LEU A 146 -19.07 -14.38 20.13
C LEU A 146 -19.96 -13.14 20.11
N ASN A 147 -19.44 -12.05 19.55
CA ASN A 147 -20.25 -10.86 19.28
C ASN A 147 -20.98 -10.98 17.93
N ASP A 148 -21.98 -10.13 17.72
CA ASP A 148 -22.84 -10.17 16.52
C ASP A 148 -22.06 -10.09 15.21
N THR A 149 -20.99 -9.28 15.16
CA THR A 149 -20.13 -9.15 13.99
C THR A 149 -19.37 -10.44 13.68
N GLN A 150 -18.85 -11.11 14.71
CA GLN A 150 -18.16 -12.39 14.57
C GLN A 150 -19.12 -13.50 14.15
N ILE A 151 -20.32 -13.53 14.73
CA ILE A 151 -21.39 -14.46 14.34
C ILE A 151 -21.75 -14.25 12.87
N MET A 152 -21.89 -13.00 12.42
CA MET A 152 -22.21 -12.66 11.04
C MET A 152 -21.13 -13.16 10.06
N LEU A 153 -19.85 -12.93 10.37
CA LEU A 153 -18.74 -13.37 9.52
C LEU A 153 -18.65 -14.90 9.43
N LEU A 154 -18.81 -15.61 10.55
CA LEU A 154 -18.75 -17.07 10.57
C LEU A 154 -19.93 -17.73 9.86
N LYS A 155 -21.13 -17.14 9.94
CA LYS A 155 -22.31 -17.59 9.18
C LYS A 155 -22.08 -17.49 7.68
N LYS A 156 -21.48 -16.39 7.22
CA LYS A 156 -21.16 -16.20 5.79
C LYS A 156 -20.23 -17.30 5.26
N CYS A 157 -19.23 -17.71 6.04
CA CYS A 157 -18.32 -18.81 5.66
C CYS A 157 -19.00 -20.18 5.55
N ALA A 158 -20.18 -20.37 6.13
CA ALA A 158 -20.95 -21.63 6.04
C ALA A 158 -21.99 -21.62 4.89
N GLU A 159 -22.17 -20.49 4.23
CA GLU A 159 -23.13 -20.29 3.14
C GLU A 159 -22.50 -20.35 1.74
N GLU A 160 -21.19 -20.16 1.63
CA GLU A 160 -20.37 -20.31 0.41
C GLU A 160 -19.88 -21.76 0.23
#